data_AF-A0A7S3H267-F1
#
_entry.id   AF-A0A7S3H267-F1
#
_cell.length_a   1.000
_cell.length_b   1.000
_cell.length_c   1.000
_cell.angle_alpha   90.00
_cell.angle_beta   90.00
_cell.angle_gamma   90.00
#
_symmetry.space_group_name_H-M   'P 1'
#
loop_
_entity.id
_entity.type
_entity.pdbx_description
1 polymer ?
#
loop_
_entity_poly.entity_id
_entity_poly.type
_entity_poly.pdbx_seq_one_letter_code
_entity_poly.pdbx_strand_id
1 'polypeptide(L)'
;YPLDIVVCVALGVDMFDCVYPSRTARFGTALLRTGQMRLTSNEFATDHRPLEPGGTGPLKDYTRAMLHTIVTKEPVAASLITQHNLHFMLTLLREMREQIRNNTFNEWVRKFLQDFFPSARPAPCSACPPRWVRSALEACGIGLDDIFDWSAAEELPDMPRDSSNAPGGNKEGKKAEAKGKAAAAAAPEDAS
;
A
#
# COMPACT_ATOMS: atom_id res chain seq x y z
N TYR A 1 -1.70 5.07 -2.70
CA TYR A 1 -3.01 5.56 -3.18
C TYR A 1 -3.75 6.44 -2.18
N PRO A 2 -4.23 5.99 -0.99
CA PRO A 2 -4.84 6.93 -0.02
C PRO A 2 -3.87 8.05 0.37
N LEU A 3 -2.60 7.69 0.58
CA LEU A 3 -1.48 8.62 0.77
C LEU A 3 -1.36 9.66 -0.34
N ASP A 4 -1.40 9.20 -1.59
CA ASP A 4 -1.25 10.03 -2.79
C ASP A 4 -2.35 11.10 -2.85
N ILE A 5 -3.60 10.74 -2.52
CA ILE A 5 -4.69 11.72 -2.46
C ILE A 5 -4.42 12.77 -1.38
N VAL A 6 -3.99 12.36 -0.18
CA VAL A 6 -3.70 13.30 0.91
C VAL A 6 -2.62 14.31 0.50
N VAL A 7 -1.55 13.84 -0.13
CA VAL A 7 -0.47 14.72 -0.61
C VAL A 7 -0.94 15.62 -1.76
N CYS A 8 -1.70 15.10 -2.72
CA CYS A 8 -2.23 15.90 -3.82
C CYS A 8 -3.20 16.99 -3.34
N VAL A 9 -4.03 16.71 -2.33
CA VAL A 9 -4.90 17.73 -1.70
C VAL A 9 -4.04 18.82 -1.04
N ALA A 10 -2.95 18.45 -0.37
CA ALA A 10 -2.00 19.43 0.20
C ALA A 10 -1.35 20.31 -0.87
N LEU A 11 -1.14 19.76 -2.07
CA LEU A 11 -0.63 20.47 -3.25
C LEU A 11 -1.70 21.30 -3.99
N GLY A 12 -2.96 21.27 -3.53
CA GLY A 12 -4.05 22.08 -4.09
C GLY A 12 -4.90 21.38 -5.16
N VAL A 13 -4.78 20.06 -5.32
CA VAL A 13 -5.65 19.29 -6.22
C VAL A 13 -7.02 19.07 -5.56
N ASP A 14 -8.10 19.32 -6.31
CA ASP A 14 -9.48 19.32 -5.81
C ASP A 14 -10.34 18.16 -6.33
N MET A 15 -9.96 17.54 -7.45
CA MET A 15 -10.70 16.44 -8.09
C MET A 15 -9.83 15.19 -8.29
N PHE A 16 -10.42 14.01 -8.03
CA PHE A 16 -9.77 12.70 -8.16
C PHE A 16 -10.71 11.68 -8.81
N ASP A 17 -10.17 10.89 -9.74
CA ASP A 17 -10.83 9.70 -10.28
C ASP A 17 -9.84 8.52 -10.30
N CYS A 18 -10.31 7.36 -9.86
CA CYS A 18 -9.53 6.13 -9.91
C CYS A 18 -10.36 4.86 -9.73
N VAL A 19 -9.96 3.82 -10.46
CA VAL A 19 -10.47 2.46 -10.29
C VAL A 19 -9.85 1.72 -9.10
N TYR A 20 -8.90 2.31 -8.37
CA TYR A 20 -8.17 1.65 -7.28
C TYR A 20 -9.09 0.99 -6.24
N PRO A 21 -10.16 1.65 -5.73
CA PRO A 21 -11.03 1.05 -4.71
C PRO A 21 -11.74 -0.22 -5.20
N SER A 22 -12.21 -0.22 -6.45
CA SER A 22 -12.94 -1.34 -7.04
C SER A 22 -12.00 -2.43 -7.57
N ARG A 23 -10.82 -2.06 -8.11
CA ARG A 23 -9.79 -3.01 -8.56
C ARG A 23 -9.23 -3.80 -7.38
N THR A 24 -8.89 -3.14 -6.27
CA THR A 24 -8.36 -3.81 -5.07
C THR A 24 -9.40 -4.69 -4.38
N ALA A 25 -10.68 -4.28 -4.40
CA ALA A 25 -11.77 -5.07 -3.85
C ALA A 25 -11.94 -6.43 -4.55
N ARG A 26 -11.72 -6.50 -5.87
CA ARG A 26 -11.77 -7.76 -6.64
C ARG A 26 -10.70 -8.76 -6.23
N PHE A 27 -9.57 -8.28 -5.70
CA PHE A 27 -8.50 -9.12 -5.14
C PHE A 27 -8.70 -9.39 -3.63
N GLY A 28 -9.88 -9.09 -3.09
CA GLY A 28 -10.19 -9.33 -1.67
C GLY A 28 -9.41 -8.43 -0.72
N THR A 29 -9.03 -7.22 -1.15
CA THR A 29 -8.27 -6.27 -0.32
C THR A 29 -9.16 -5.12 0.13
N ALA A 30 -9.29 -4.96 1.44
CA ALA A 30 -10.03 -3.87 2.07
C ALA A 30 -9.09 -2.71 2.43
N LEU A 31 -9.55 -1.48 2.17
CA LEU A 31 -8.85 -0.25 2.56
C LEU A 31 -9.20 0.14 3.99
N LEU A 32 -8.19 0.57 4.75
CA LEU A 32 -8.27 0.92 6.17
C LEU A 32 -7.45 2.18 6.44
N ARG A 33 -7.66 2.82 7.60
CA ARG A 33 -6.82 3.94 8.02
C ARG A 33 -5.36 3.57 8.20
N THR A 34 -5.11 2.36 8.70
CA THR A 34 -3.77 1.83 8.96
C THR A 34 -3.14 1.16 7.74
N GLY A 35 -3.73 1.33 6.54
CA GLY A 35 -3.23 0.78 5.30
C GLY A 35 -4.24 -0.11 4.58
N GLN A 36 -3.82 -1.31 4.21
CA GLN A 36 -4.64 -2.24 3.45
C GLN A 36 -4.59 -3.64 4.05
N MET A 37 -5.72 -4.34 4.03
CA MET A 37 -5.85 -5.68 4.57
C MET A 37 -6.28 -6.65 3.49
N ARG A 38 -5.44 -7.64 3.22
CA ARG A 38 -5.71 -8.69 2.25
C ARG A 38 -6.50 -9.81 2.92
N LEU A 39 -7.83 -9.77 2.78
CA LEU A 39 -8.76 -10.71 3.43
C LEU A 39 -8.63 -12.15 2.89
N THR A 40 -7.93 -12.35 1.76
CA THR A 40 -7.61 -13.70 1.26
C THR A 40 -6.51 -14.40 2.09
N SER A 41 -5.82 -13.69 2.98
CA SER A 41 -4.74 -14.26 3.80
C SER A 41 -5.30 -15.24 4.83
N ASN A 42 -4.68 -16.40 4.97
CA ASN A 42 -5.12 -17.46 5.91
C ASN A 42 -5.00 -17.04 7.38
N GLU A 43 -4.21 -16.01 7.69
CA GLU A 43 -4.11 -15.46 9.04
C GLU A 43 -5.46 -14.93 9.58
N PHE A 44 -6.37 -14.57 8.68
CA PHE A 44 -7.68 -14.04 9.04
C PHE A 44 -8.76 -15.12 9.19
N ALA A 45 -8.47 -16.39 8.87
CA ALA A 45 -9.46 -17.47 8.88
C ALA A 45 -10.12 -17.68 10.26
N THR A 46 -9.38 -17.44 11.34
CA THR A 46 -9.84 -17.58 12.73
C THR A 46 -9.83 -16.26 13.50
N ASP A 47 -9.70 -15.12 12.81
CA ASP A 47 -9.68 -13.80 13.45
C ASP A 47 -11.10 -13.23 13.60
N HIS A 48 -11.67 -13.32 14.80
CA HIS A 48 -13.01 -12.81 15.11
C HIS A 48 -13.05 -11.31 15.43
N ARG A 49 -11.92 -10.60 15.31
CA ARG A 49 -11.91 -9.14 15.49
C ARG A 49 -12.69 -8.46 14.37
N PRO A 50 -13.29 -7.27 14.63
CA PRO A 50 -13.87 -6.45 13.57
C PRO A 50 -12.78 -6.03 12.57
N LEU A 51 -13.20 -5.65 11.37
CA LEU A 51 -12.29 -5.19 10.32
C LEU A 51 -11.43 -4.02 10.83
N GLU A 52 -12.09 -2.97 11.34
CA GLU A 52 -11.47 -1.80 11.97
C GLU A 52 -12.17 -1.48 13.30
N PRO A 53 -11.43 -1.26 14.41
CA PRO A 53 -12.03 -0.80 15.66
C PRO A 53 -12.74 0.55 15.47
N GLY A 54 -14.05 0.60 15.77
CA GLY A 54 -14.84 1.84 15.62
C GLY A 54 -15.18 2.22 14.18
N GLY A 55 -15.02 1.31 13.21
CA GLY A 55 -15.37 1.57 11.82
C GLY A 55 -16.88 1.85 11.62
N THR A 56 -17.20 2.83 10.78
CA THR A 56 -18.59 3.28 10.49
C THR A 56 -19.13 2.80 9.13
N GLY A 57 -18.37 1.95 8.43
CA GLY A 57 -18.67 1.53 7.07
C GLY A 57 -19.62 0.32 6.93
N PRO A 58 -19.90 -0.11 5.69
CA PRO A 58 -20.78 -1.25 5.38
C PRO A 58 -20.36 -2.57 6.04
N LEU A 59 -19.07 -2.72 6.36
CA LEU A 59 -18.50 -3.93 6.95
C LEU A 59 -18.30 -3.86 8.47
N LYS A 60 -18.87 -2.85 9.15
CA LYS A 60 -18.66 -2.66 10.60
C LYS A 60 -19.08 -3.87 11.45
N ASP A 61 -20.13 -4.58 11.04
CA ASP A 61 -20.69 -5.71 11.77
C ASP A 61 -20.07 -7.06 11.35
N TYR A 62 -19.13 -7.03 10.39
CA TYR A 62 -18.46 -8.21 9.89
C TYR A 62 -17.12 -8.44 10.61
N THR A 63 -16.89 -9.68 10.99
CA THR A 63 -15.58 -10.11 11.50
C THR A 63 -14.62 -10.43 10.36
N ARG A 64 -13.31 -10.36 10.63
CA ARG A 64 -12.29 -10.70 9.62
C ARG A 64 -12.39 -12.15 9.14
N ALA A 65 -12.71 -13.09 10.03
CA ALA A 65 -12.97 -14.50 9.71
C ALA A 65 -14.17 -14.69 8.78
N MET A 66 -15.27 -13.95 9.02
CA MET A 66 -16.43 -13.98 8.13
C MET A 66 -16.06 -13.45 6.75
N LEU A 67 -15.36 -12.32 6.70
CA LEU A 67 -14.91 -11.72 5.43
C LEU A 67 -13.95 -12.65 4.68
N HIS A 68 -12.99 -13.28 5.36
CA HIS A 68 -12.10 -14.28 4.76
C HIS A 68 -12.89 -15.43 4.11
N THR A 69 -13.89 -15.95 4.82
CA THR A 69 -14.74 -17.04 4.32
C THR A 69 -15.56 -16.62 3.10
N ILE A 70 -16.15 -15.42 3.13
CA ILE A 70 -16.95 -14.90 2.02
C ILE A 70 -16.07 -14.61 0.81
N VAL A 71 -14.89 -14.00 1.00
CA VAL A 71 -13.94 -13.67 -0.07
C VAL A 71 -13.38 -14.91 -0.77
N THR A 72 -13.18 -16.01 -0.04
CA THR A 72 -12.62 -17.25 -0.60
C THR A 72 -13.64 -18.12 -1.30
N LYS A 73 -14.94 -17.98 -0.98
CA LYS A 73 -16.00 -18.87 -1.47
C LYS A 73 -17.02 -18.21 -2.38
N GLU A 74 -17.28 -16.92 -2.21
CA GLU A 74 -18.40 -16.23 -2.85
C GLU A 74 -17.94 -15.05 -3.71
N PRO A 75 -18.36 -14.97 -4.99
CA PRO A 75 -18.02 -13.83 -5.84
C PRO A 75 -18.66 -12.51 -5.36
N VAL A 76 -19.74 -12.59 -4.57
CA VAL A 76 -20.42 -11.40 -4.01
C VAL A 76 -19.51 -10.57 -3.09
N ALA A 77 -18.44 -11.19 -2.56
CA ALA A 77 -17.46 -10.54 -1.70
C ALA A 77 -16.82 -9.31 -2.36
N ALA A 78 -16.57 -9.37 -3.67
CA ALA A 78 -15.98 -8.25 -4.41
C ALA A 78 -16.88 -7.01 -4.37
N SER A 79 -18.21 -7.19 -4.42
CA SER A 79 -19.17 -6.08 -4.33
C SER A 79 -19.20 -5.47 -2.93
N LEU A 80 -19.24 -6.32 -1.89
CA LEU A 80 -19.21 -5.89 -0.49
C LEU A 80 -17.95 -5.09 -0.15
N ILE A 81 -16.78 -5.58 -0.56
CA ILE A 81 -15.52 -4.87 -0.33
C ILE A 81 -15.45 -3.59 -1.17
N THR A 82 -16.02 -3.58 -2.37
CA THR A 82 -16.09 -2.35 -3.19
C THR A 82 -16.88 -1.26 -2.47
N GLN A 83 -18.04 -1.60 -1.87
CA GLN A 83 -18.82 -0.64 -1.08
C GLN A 83 -18.03 -0.10 0.12
N HIS A 84 -17.29 -0.97 0.81
CA HIS A 84 -16.40 -0.55 1.90
C HIS A 84 -15.29 0.38 1.44
N ASN A 85 -14.57 0.00 0.38
CA ASN A 85 -13.44 0.78 -0.14
C ASN A 85 -13.91 2.16 -0.65
N LEU A 86 -15.06 2.24 -1.31
CA LEU A 86 -15.65 3.51 -1.71
C LEU A 86 -16.07 4.36 -0.51
N HIS A 87 -16.72 3.74 0.49
CA HIS A 87 -17.08 4.44 1.72
C HIS A 87 -15.85 5.03 2.40
N PHE A 88 -14.77 4.25 2.53
CA PHE A 88 -13.50 4.70 3.09
C PHE A 88 -12.95 5.94 2.36
N MET A 89 -12.87 5.90 1.02
CA MET A 89 -12.33 6.99 0.21
C MET A 89 -13.17 8.27 0.31
N LEU A 90 -14.50 8.12 0.30
CA LEU A 90 -15.42 9.26 0.46
C LEU A 90 -15.31 9.87 1.86
N THR A 91 -15.18 9.04 2.89
CA THR A 91 -14.98 9.50 4.27
C THR A 91 -13.64 10.23 4.42
N LEU A 92 -12.56 9.70 3.85
CA LEU A 92 -11.25 10.36 3.83
C LEU A 92 -11.31 11.76 3.20
N LEU A 93 -11.97 11.89 2.04
CA LEU A 93 -12.14 13.18 1.36
C LEU A 93 -13.04 14.15 2.15
N ARG A 94 -14.10 13.66 2.82
CA ARG A 94 -14.96 14.48 3.69
C ARG A 94 -14.18 15.03 4.87
N GLU A 95 -13.36 14.20 5.51
CA GLU A 95 -12.51 14.62 6.62
C GLU A 95 -11.53 15.70 6.19
N MET A 96 -10.80 15.48 5.09
CA MET A 96 -9.88 16.51 4.57
C MET A 96 -10.59 17.83 4.31
N ARG A 97 -11.78 17.79 3.70
CA ARG A 97 -12.61 18.99 3.47
C ARG A 97 -12.97 19.71 4.76
N GLU A 98 -13.34 18.99 5.81
CA GLU A 98 -13.66 19.56 7.12
C GLU A 98 -12.43 20.20 7.77
N GLN A 99 -11.27 19.53 7.72
CA GLN A 99 -10.04 20.05 8.29
C GLN A 99 -9.52 21.29 7.55
N ILE A 100 -9.71 21.37 6.24
CA ILE A 100 -9.42 22.57 5.45
C ILE A 100 -10.31 23.73 5.90
N ARG A 101 -11.62 23.51 6.07
CA ARG A 101 -12.55 24.54 6.56
C ARG A 101 -12.20 25.03 7.97
N ASN A 102 -11.66 24.16 8.80
CA ASN A 102 -11.27 24.46 10.19
C ASN A 102 -9.85 25.02 10.31
N ASN A 103 -9.09 25.17 9.21
CA ASN A 103 -7.67 25.55 9.20
C ASN A 103 -6.75 24.59 9.99
N THR A 104 -7.16 23.33 10.20
CA THR A 104 -6.42 22.30 10.95
C THR A 104 -5.86 21.19 10.05
N PHE A 105 -5.88 21.40 8.73
CA PHE A 105 -5.46 20.39 7.74
C PHE A 105 -4.01 19.93 7.92
N ASN A 106 -3.06 20.84 8.17
CA ASN A 106 -1.65 20.48 8.32
C ASN A 106 -1.39 19.54 9.50
N GLU A 107 -2.05 19.80 10.63
CA GLU A 107 -1.99 18.95 11.83
C GLU A 107 -2.63 17.59 11.57
N TRP A 108 -3.76 17.59 10.84
CA TRP A 108 -4.43 16.37 10.45
C TRP A 108 -3.58 15.50 9.52
N VAL A 109 -2.88 16.06 8.53
CA VAL A 109 -1.97 15.31 7.64
C VAL A 109 -0.84 14.66 8.45
N ARG A 110 -0.27 15.40 9.40
CA ARG A 110 0.78 14.89 10.29
C ARG A 110 0.28 13.72 11.14
N LYS A 111 -0.94 13.80 11.65
CA LYS A 111 -1.59 12.69 12.38
C LYS A 111 -1.89 11.50 11.45
N PHE A 112 -2.44 11.76 10.26
CA PHE A 112 -2.72 10.72 9.27
C PHE A 112 -1.47 9.92 8.92
N LEU A 113 -0.33 10.57 8.73
CA LEU A 113 0.94 9.88 8.44
C LEU A 113 1.43 9.03 9.61
N GLN A 114 1.23 9.46 10.86
CA GLN A 114 1.57 8.66 12.05
C GLN A 114 0.70 7.41 12.17
N ASP A 115 -0.59 7.53 11.85
CA ASP A 115 -1.53 6.40 11.88
C ASP A 115 -1.27 5.42 10.71
N PHE A 116 -0.90 5.95 9.53
CA PHE A 116 -0.64 5.18 8.32
C PHE A 116 0.74 4.51 8.32
N PHE A 117 1.74 5.16 8.92
CA PHE A 117 3.10 4.65 9.12
C PHE A 117 3.43 4.65 10.61
N PRO A 118 3.03 3.60 11.35
CA PRO A 118 3.32 3.52 12.78
C PRO A 118 4.83 3.32 12.98
N SER A 119 5.57 4.42 13.14
CA SER A 119 6.98 4.43 13.54
C SER A 119 7.11 4.82 15.01
N ALA A 120 7.94 4.09 15.76
CA ALA A 120 8.33 4.44 17.12
C ALA A 120 9.20 5.71 17.10
N ARG A 121 8.73 6.82 17.71
CA ARG A 121 9.58 7.99 17.96
C ARG A 121 10.60 7.69 19.06
N PRO A 122 11.83 8.23 19.01
CA PRO A 122 12.72 8.45 17.88
C PRO A 122 13.63 7.21 17.76
N ALA A 123 13.23 6.24 16.96
CA ALA A 123 14.04 5.08 16.61
C ALA A 123 14.11 5.00 15.07
N PRO A 124 15.13 4.36 14.49
CA PRO A 124 15.18 4.13 13.05
C PRO A 124 13.84 3.55 12.59
N CYS A 125 13.14 4.30 11.74
CA CYS A 125 11.80 3.91 11.30
C CYS A 125 11.89 2.58 10.55
N SER A 126 11.23 1.55 11.07
CA SER A 126 11.09 0.28 10.33
C SER A 126 10.19 0.43 9.09
N ALA A 127 9.36 1.49 9.05
CA ALA A 127 8.50 1.85 7.94
C ALA A 127 8.38 3.39 7.87
N CYS A 128 9.32 4.05 7.21
CA CYS A 128 9.20 5.48 6.91
C CYS A 128 8.30 5.71 5.68
N PRO A 129 7.60 6.86 5.61
CA PRO A 129 6.96 7.29 4.36
C PRO A 129 8.00 7.41 3.23
N PRO A 130 7.61 7.26 1.95
CA PRO A 130 8.50 7.48 0.82
C PRO A 130 9.07 8.92 0.78
N ARG A 131 10.29 9.10 0.26
CA ARG A 131 10.95 10.42 0.23
C ARG A 131 10.19 11.48 -0.57
N TRP A 132 9.49 11.08 -1.63
CA TRP A 132 8.69 12.03 -2.41
C TRP A 132 7.59 12.67 -1.57
N VAL A 133 7.06 11.97 -0.55
CA VAL A 133 6.04 12.50 0.37
C VAL A 133 6.63 13.62 1.23
N ARG A 134 7.86 13.43 1.73
CA ARG A 134 8.59 14.47 2.46
C ARG A 134 8.74 15.72 1.60
N SER A 135 9.32 15.58 0.41
CA SER A 135 9.60 16.70 -0.47
C SER A 135 8.33 17.44 -0.90
N ALA A 136 7.25 16.70 -1.19
CA ALA A 136 5.97 17.30 -1.56
C ALA A 136 5.33 18.08 -0.40
N LEU A 137 5.33 17.52 0.81
CA LEU A 137 4.72 18.17 1.97
C LEU A 137 5.57 19.34 2.50
N GLU A 138 6.89 19.25 2.40
CA GLU A 138 7.80 20.36 2.70
C GLU A 138 7.53 21.56 1.78
N ALA A 139 7.31 21.33 0.49
CA ALA A 139 6.92 22.38 -0.46
C ALA A 139 5.58 23.05 -0.10
N CYS A 140 4.69 22.35 0.60
CA CYS A 140 3.42 22.88 1.12
C CYS A 140 3.56 23.56 2.50
N GLY A 141 4.76 23.62 3.08
CA GLY A 141 4.97 24.13 4.44
C GLY A 141 4.57 23.17 5.56
N ILE A 142 4.40 21.87 5.26
CA ILE A 142 4.12 20.81 6.24
C ILE A 142 5.44 20.08 6.52
N GLY A 143 6.15 20.51 7.56
CA GLY A 143 7.36 19.81 8.01
C GLY A 143 7.04 18.42 8.58
N LEU A 144 7.94 17.45 8.41
CA LEU A 144 7.82 16.09 8.95
C LEU A 144 9.07 15.59 9.69
N ASP A 145 10.13 16.39 9.71
CA ASP A 145 11.44 16.00 10.23
C ASP A 145 11.46 15.82 11.76
N ASP A 146 10.44 16.33 12.46
CA ASP A 146 10.25 16.13 13.90
C ASP A 146 9.50 14.82 14.23
N ILE A 147 8.90 14.17 13.23
CA ILE A 147 8.08 12.96 13.39
C ILE A 147 8.83 11.71 12.91
N PHE A 148 9.58 11.81 11.81
CA PHE A 148 10.22 10.68 11.15
C PHE A 148 11.74 10.88 11.03
N ASP A 149 12.52 9.83 11.29
CA ASP A 149 13.96 9.80 11.05
C ASP A 149 14.27 9.29 9.64
N TRP A 150 14.70 10.20 8.76
CA TRP A 150 14.96 9.92 7.34
C TRP A 150 16.36 9.35 7.05
N SER A 151 17.22 9.20 8.07
CA SER A 151 18.62 8.80 7.90
C SER A 151 18.83 7.29 7.71
N ALA A 152 17.95 6.48 8.29
CA ALA A 152 18.10 5.02 8.38
C ALA A 152 17.11 4.21 7.52
N ALA A 153 16.20 4.88 6.81
CA ALA A 153 15.12 4.22 6.08
C ALA A 153 15.61 3.58 4.77
N GLU A 154 15.49 2.25 4.65
CA GLU A 154 15.46 1.58 3.37
C GLU A 154 14.20 2.06 2.62
N GLU A 155 14.36 2.62 1.41
CA GLU A 155 13.22 3.14 0.65
C GLU A 155 12.22 2.01 0.40
N LEU A 156 11.01 2.13 0.93
CA LEU A 156 9.90 1.33 0.43
C LEU A 156 9.83 1.62 -1.08
N PRO A 157 9.94 0.60 -1.94
CA PRO A 157 9.88 0.82 -3.37
C PRO A 157 8.58 1.54 -3.70
N ASP A 158 8.62 2.50 -4.61
CA ASP A 158 7.42 3.05 -5.23
C ASP A 158 6.50 1.87 -5.59
N MET A 159 5.21 2.00 -5.26
CA MET A 159 4.14 1.02 -5.51
C MET A 159 4.52 0.06 -6.64
N PRO A 160 4.54 -1.27 -6.41
CA PRO A 160 5.07 -2.21 -7.39
C PRO A 160 4.42 -1.92 -8.74
N ARG A 161 5.21 -1.40 -9.70
CA ARG A 161 4.76 -1.30 -11.07
C ARG A 161 4.41 -2.71 -11.48
N ASP A 162 3.16 -2.94 -11.90
CA ASP A 162 2.73 -4.21 -12.48
C ASP A 162 3.77 -4.59 -13.55
N SER A 163 4.68 -5.52 -13.24
CA SER A 163 5.78 -5.93 -14.12
C SER A 163 5.27 -6.75 -15.31
N SER A 164 3.95 -6.86 -15.47
CA SER A 164 3.27 -7.50 -16.59
C SER A 164 3.14 -6.61 -17.83
N ASN A 165 3.55 -5.33 -17.80
CA ASN A 165 3.44 -4.48 -19.00
C ASN A 165 4.56 -3.44 -19.17
N ALA A 166 5.82 -3.87 -19.06
CA ALA A 166 6.96 -3.08 -19.55
C ALA A 166 7.18 -3.36 -21.06
N PRO A 167 7.33 -2.33 -21.92
CA PRO A 167 7.66 -2.56 -23.32
C PRO A 167 9.10 -3.06 -23.43
N GLY A 168 9.25 -4.31 -23.91
CA GLY A 168 10.41 -4.81 -24.64
C GLY A 168 11.80 -4.51 -24.07
N GLY A 169 12.13 -5.09 -22.91
CA GLY A 169 13.54 -5.22 -22.48
C GLY A 169 14.20 -6.42 -23.17
N ASN A 170 15.16 -6.14 -24.04
CA ASN A 170 15.93 -7.06 -24.88
C ASN A 170 16.39 -8.34 -24.14
N LYS A 171 15.93 -9.52 -24.59
CA LYS A 171 16.30 -10.85 -24.07
C LYS A 171 17.47 -11.51 -24.84
N GLU A 172 18.29 -10.73 -25.53
CA GLU A 172 19.51 -11.23 -26.17
C GLU A 172 20.74 -10.77 -25.37
N GLY A 173 21.22 -11.64 -24.49
CA GLY A 173 22.47 -11.39 -23.75
C GLY A 173 22.82 -12.46 -22.73
N LYS A 174 21.83 -13.17 -22.16
CA LYS A 174 22.07 -14.19 -21.13
C LYS A 174 22.15 -15.65 -21.61
N LYS A 175 22.06 -15.91 -22.92
CA LYS A 175 22.18 -17.28 -23.48
C LYS A 175 23.57 -17.65 -24.01
N ALA A 176 24.48 -16.68 -24.16
CA ALA A 176 25.84 -16.96 -24.64
C ALA A 176 26.78 -17.47 -23.53
N GLU A 177 26.54 -17.08 -22.27
CA GLU A 177 27.47 -17.36 -21.17
C GLU A 177 27.29 -18.77 -20.54
N ALA A 178 26.15 -19.43 -20.75
CA ALA A 178 25.87 -20.76 -20.22
C ALA A 178 26.38 -21.92 -21.11
N LYS A 179 26.74 -21.66 -22.38
CA LYS A 179 27.24 -22.68 -23.30
C LYS A 179 28.77 -22.85 -23.28
N GLY A 180 29.51 -21.89 -22.71
CA GLY A 180 30.98 -21.95 -22.60
C GLY A 180 31.52 -22.74 -21.40
N LYS A 181 30.72 -22.96 -20.36
CA LYS A 181 31.15 -23.67 -19.13
C LYS A 181 30.92 -25.19 -19.13
N ALA A 182 30.24 -25.73 -20.15
CA ALA A 182 29.97 -27.18 -20.25
C ALA A 182 30.93 -27.95 -21.17
N ALA A 183 31.87 -27.28 -21.84
CA ALA A 183 32.77 -27.90 -22.83
C ALA A 183 34.24 -28.07 -22.36
N ALA A 184 34.56 -27.72 -21.10
CA ALA A 184 35.94 -27.75 -20.58
C ALA A 184 36.20 -28.86 -19.55
N ALA A 185 35.32 -29.86 -19.42
CA ALA A 185 35.49 -31.01 -18.54
C ALA A 185 35.24 -32.31 -19.29
N ALA A 186 36.08 -32.63 -20.27
CA ALA A 186 36.13 -33.97 -20.85
C ALA A 186 37.53 -34.27 -21.42
N ALA A 187 38.12 -35.35 -20.89
CA ALA A 187 39.29 -36.13 -21.34
C ALA A 187 40.68 -35.73 -20.79
N PRO A 188 41.62 -36.69 -20.70
CA PRO A 188 41.48 -38.11 -20.29
C PRO A 188 42.56 -38.53 -19.27
N GLU A 189 42.45 -39.70 -18.62
CA GLU A 189 43.58 -40.64 -18.43
C GLU A 189 43.15 -41.98 -17.77
N ASP A 190 43.45 -43.04 -18.52
CA ASP A 190 43.76 -44.45 -18.24
C ASP A 190 43.74 -44.99 -16.81
N ALA A 191 43.13 -46.18 -16.65
CA ALA A 191 43.73 -47.33 -15.95
C ALA A 191 42.93 -48.63 -16.17
N SER A 192 43.52 -49.56 -16.94
CA SER A 192 43.45 -51.05 -16.89
C SER A 192 43.16 -51.69 -18.24
#